data_AF-A0A3A1P3J9-F1
#
_entry.id   AF-A0A3A1P3J9-F1
#
_cell.length_a   1.000
_cell.length_b   1.000
_cell.length_c   1.000
_cell.angle_alpha   90.00
_cell.angle_beta   90.00
_cell.angle_gamma   90.00
#
_symmetry.space_group_name_H-M   'P 1'
#
loop_
_entity.id
_entity.type
_entity.pdbx_description
1 polymer ?
#
loop_
_entity_poly.entity_id
_entity_poly.type
_entity_poly.pdbx_seq_one_letter_code
_entity_poly.pdbx_strand_id
1 'polypeptide(L)'
;MPMQKSIIAGCVVGGLGLLSMGLLGGALAYLVWPVTWGLAGNPNDWRGDDVWPAMIGAGVLWGLSFPLAGYVDRRLSRAGWSVGSRRLVYGLVLWGGAALIWAFMIGTLEFA
;
A
#
# COMPACT_ATOMS: atom_id res chain seq x y z
N MET A 1 28.59 -20.05 17.88
CA MET A 1 28.19 -18.66 17.57
C MET A 1 27.36 -18.45 16.28
N PRO A 2 26.58 -19.42 15.73
CA PRO A 2 25.70 -19.12 14.58
C PRO A 2 24.36 -18.47 14.99
N MET A 3 23.81 -18.82 16.15
CA MET A 3 22.48 -18.39 16.59
C MET A 3 22.37 -16.86 16.80
N GLN A 4 23.36 -16.23 17.43
CA GLN A 4 23.38 -14.76 17.62
C GLN A 4 23.46 -14.01 16.29
N LYS A 5 24.24 -14.53 15.31
CA LYS A 5 24.34 -13.92 13.98
C LYS A 5 23.01 -14.04 13.21
N SER A 6 22.31 -15.16 13.34
CA SER A 6 20.98 -15.36 12.75
C SER A 6 19.92 -14.45 13.36
N ILE A 7 19.94 -14.22 14.68
CA ILE A 7 19.04 -13.28 15.34
C ILE A 7 19.29 -11.85 14.83
N ILE A 8 20.55 -11.41 14.78
CA ILE A 8 20.91 -10.08 14.27
C ILE A 8 20.46 -9.93 12.81
N ALA A 9 20.75 -10.93 11.97
CA ALA A 9 20.30 -10.91 10.58
C ALA A 9 18.77 -10.84 10.46
N GLY A 10 18.03 -11.57 11.30
CA GLY A 10 16.57 -11.52 11.36
C GLY A 10 16.05 -10.14 11.75
N CYS A 11 16.63 -9.50 12.77
CA CYS A 11 16.28 -8.14 13.16
C CYS A 11 16.56 -7.12 12.05
N VAL A 12 17.70 -7.23 11.38
CA VAL A 12 18.08 -6.33 10.27
C VAL A 12 17.12 -6.49 9.10
N VAL A 13 16.86 -7.73 8.66
CA VAL A 13 15.94 -8.00 7.55
C VAL A 13 14.51 -7.61 7.91
N GLY A 14 14.08 -7.85 9.14
CA GLY A 14 12.76 -7.41 9.64
C GLY A 14 12.62 -5.88 9.61
N GLY A 15 13.63 -5.16 10.11
CA GLY A 15 13.66 -3.70 10.06
C GLY A 15 13.66 -3.15 8.63
N LEU A 16 14.46 -3.74 7.74
CA LEU A 16 14.47 -3.38 6.31
C LEU A 16 13.13 -3.68 5.62
N GLY A 17 12.46 -4.76 6.00
CA GLY A 17 11.12 -5.10 5.51
C GLY A 17 10.09 -4.04 5.91
N LEU A 18 10.11 -3.60 7.18
CA LEU A 18 9.24 -2.53 7.67
C LEU A 18 9.53 -1.20 6.97
N LEU A 19 10.80 -0.85 6.77
CA LEU A 19 11.18 0.34 5.99
C LEU A 19 10.70 0.27 4.55
N SER A 20 10.84 -0.88 3.89
CA SER A 20 10.37 -1.09 2.53
C SER A 20 8.84 -0.96 2.42
N MET A 21 8.10 -1.53 3.36
CA MET A 21 6.63 -1.44 3.40
C MET A 21 6.14 -0.04 3.75
N GLY A 22 6.82 0.65 4.68
CA GLY A 22 6.52 2.05 5.01
C GLY A 22 6.77 2.99 3.83
N LEU A 23 7.91 2.83 3.13
CA LEU A 23 8.19 3.58 1.90
C LEU A 23 7.17 3.29 0.80
N LEU A 24 6.78 2.02 0.63
CA LEU A 24 5.72 1.63 -0.30
C LEU A 24 4.39 2.31 0.05
N GLY A 25 3.98 2.26 1.33
CA GLY A 25 2.78 2.93 1.80
C GLY A 25 2.82 4.43 1.56
N GLY A 26 3.93 5.08 1.90
CA GLY A 26 4.14 6.51 1.62
C GLY A 26 4.02 6.82 0.12
N ALA A 27 4.63 6.02 -0.76
CA ALA A 27 4.50 6.18 -2.20
C ALA A 27 3.04 6.01 -2.67
N LEU A 28 2.30 5.06 -2.09
CA LEU A 28 0.87 4.90 -2.35
C LEU A 28 0.08 6.14 -1.91
N ALA A 29 0.46 6.79 -0.80
CA ALA A 29 -0.20 8.00 -0.30
C ALA A 29 -0.13 9.11 -1.35
N TYR A 30 1.04 9.33 -1.96
CA TYR A 30 1.21 10.27 -3.06
C TYR A 30 0.45 9.86 -4.32
N LEU A 31 0.39 8.56 -4.62
CA LEU A 31 -0.30 8.05 -5.80
C LEU A 31 -1.82 8.26 -5.74
N VAL A 32 -2.41 8.15 -4.55
CA VAL A 32 -3.85 8.31 -4.34
C VAL A 32 -4.24 9.70 -3.84
N TRP A 33 -3.24 10.56 -3.60
CA TRP A 33 -3.40 11.92 -3.11
C TRP A 33 -4.49 12.73 -3.84
N PRO A 34 -4.64 12.67 -5.18
CA PRO A 34 -5.68 13.43 -5.87
C PRO A 34 -7.11 13.12 -5.40
N VAL A 35 -7.35 11.91 -4.88
CA VAL A 35 -8.67 11.50 -4.37
C VAL A 35 -8.77 11.52 -2.86
N THR A 36 -7.65 11.44 -2.13
CA THR A 36 -7.63 11.49 -0.66
C THR A 36 -7.34 12.90 -0.10
N TRP A 37 -7.04 13.89 -0.96
CA TRP A 37 -6.75 15.28 -0.57
C TRP A 37 -7.77 15.88 0.38
N GLY A 38 -9.06 15.69 0.09
CA GLY A 38 -10.15 16.25 0.90
C GLY A 38 -10.29 15.63 2.30
N LEU A 39 -9.64 14.49 2.56
CA LEU A 39 -9.72 13.78 3.83
C LEU A 39 -8.55 14.12 4.78
N ALA A 40 -7.34 14.30 4.24
CA ALA A 40 -6.13 14.42 5.06
C ALA A 40 -5.15 15.51 4.58
N GLY A 41 -5.48 16.29 3.54
CA GLY A 41 -4.59 17.33 3.03
C GLY A 41 -3.32 16.77 2.39
N ASN A 42 -2.20 17.49 2.53
CA ASN A 42 -0.92 17.12 1.91
C ASN A 42 -0.19 16.07 2.75
N PRO A 43 0.24 14.94 2.17
CA PRO A 43 1.10 13.98 2.86
C PRO A 43 2.38 14.59 3.46
N ASN A 44 2.88 15.70 2.90
CA ASN A 44 4.03 16.43 3.43
C ASN A 44 3.75 17.15 4.76
N ASP A 45 2.47 17.44 5.05
CA ASP A 45 2.05 18.14 6.26
C ASP A 45 1.71 17.17 7.40
N TRP A 46 1.67 15.85 7.12
CA TRP A 46 1.38 14.84 8.13
C TRP A 46 2.51 14.76 9.16
N ARG A 47 2.13 14.94 10.42
CA ARG A 47 3.02 14.86 11.59
C ARG A 47 2.32 14.06 12.67
N GLY A 48 3.08 13.27 13.40
CA GLY A 48 2.55 12.42 14.47
C GLY A 48 3.19 11.04 14.46
N ASP A 49 3.16 10.39 15.62
CA ASP A 49 3.79 9.08 15.82
C ASP A 49 3.06 7.97 15.04
N ASP A 50 1.79 8.19 14.68
CA ASP A 50 0.92 7.22 13.99
C ASP A 50 1.08 7.22 12.47
N VAL A 51 1.73 8.25 11.89
CA VAL A 51 1.91 8.37 10.44
C VAL A 51 2.74 7.20 9.88
N TRP A 52 3.81 6.84 10.57
CA TRP A 52 4.70 5.75 10.12
C TRP A 52 4.05 4.36 10.25
N PRO A 53 3.42 4.00 11.39
CA PRO A 53 2.57 2.80 11.47
C PRO A 53 1.48 2.74 10.40
N ALA A 54 0.81 3.85 10.11
CA ALA A 54 -0.20 3.92 9.05
C ALA A 54 0.40 3.68 7.66
N MET A 55 1.59 4.23 7.37
CA MET A 55 2.32 3.96 6.12
C MET A 55 2.68 2.47 5.99
N ILE A 56 3.21 1.85 7.05
CA ILE A 56 3.51 0.40 7.03
C ILE A 56 2.23 -0.40 6.82
N GLY A 57 1.17 -0.09 7.57
CA GLY A 57 -0.13 -0.74 7.48
C GLY A 57 -0.71 -0.64 6.08
N ALA A 58 -0.66 0.54 5.47
CA ALA A 58 -1.09 0.77 4.09
C ALA A 58 -0.31 -0.10 3.10
N GLY A 59 1.03 -0.14 3.22
CA GLY A 59 1.89 -0.94 2.35
C GLY A 59 1.59 -2.45 2.46
N VAL A 60 1.40 -2.96 3.67
CA VAL A 60 1.08 -4.37 3.93
C VAL A 60 -0.34 -4.71 3.42
N LEU A 61 -1.34 -3.92 3.79
CA LEU A 61 -2.74 -4.16 3.41
C LEU A 61 -2.95 -4.04 1.90
N TRP A 62 -2.16 -3.21 1.21
CA TRP A 62 -2.27 -3.05 -0.24
C TRP A 62 -2.05 -4.36 -1.01
N GLY A 63 -1.25 -5.29 -0.44
CA GLY A 63 -1.09 -6.64 -0.94
C GLY A 63 -2.42 -7.40 -1.17
N LEU A 64 -3.46 -7.10 -0.39
CA LEU A 64 -4.79 -7.70 -0.54
C LEU A 64 -5.50 -7.29 -1.84
N SER A 65 -5.06 -6.22 -2.48
CA SER A 65 -5.59 -5.76 -3.76
C SER A 65 -5.15 -6.65 -4.93
N PHE A 66 -4.01 -7.35 -4.81
CA PHE A 66 -3.46 -8.18 -5.89
C PHE A 66 -4.30 -9.42 -6.21
N PRO A 67 -4.77 -10.22 -5.23
CA PRO A 67 -5.72 -11.31 -5.48
C PRO A 67 -6.99 -10.83 -6.18
N LEU A 68 -7.54 -9.68 -5.77
CA LEU A 68 -8.73 -9.10 -6.39
C LEU A 68 -8.45 -8.68 -7.84
N ALA A 69 -7.34 -7.97 -8.08
CA ALA A 69 -6.92 -7.56 -9.42
C ALA A 69 -6.68 -8.77 -10.34
N GLY A 70 -6.06 -9.83 -9.82
CA GLY A 70 -5.84 -11.08 -10.55
C GLY A 70 -7.15 -11.83 -10.87
N TYR A 71 -8.11 -11.84 -9.95
CA TYR A 71 -9.44 -12.40 -10.19
C TYR A 71 -10.18 -11.65 -11.31
N VAL A 72 -10.17 -10.31 -11.26
CA VAL A 72 -10.79 -9.45 -12.28
C VAL A 72 -10.10 -9.66 -13.63
N ASP A 73 -8.77 -9.65 -13.68
CA ASP A 73 -8.01 -9.86 -14.91
C ASP A 73 -8.31 -11.22 -15.57
N ARG A 74 -8.38 -12.30 -14.76
CA ARG A 74 -8.75 -13.63 -15.27
C ARG A 74 -10.16 -13.66 -15.86
N ARG A 75 -11.11 -12.95 -15.24
CA ARG A 75 -12.49 -12.83 -15.74
C ARG A 75 -12.54 -12.07 -17.07
N LEU A 76 -11.81 -10.97 -17.19
CA LEU A 76 -11.72 -10.19 -18.42
C LEU A 76 -10.99 -10.95 -19.54
N SER A 77 -9.95 -11.71 -19.21
CA SER A 77 -9.28 -12.60 -20.16
C SER A 77 -10.23 -13.62 -20.75
N ARG A 78 -11.11 -14.21 -19.92
CA ARG A 78 -12.13 -15.17 -20.38
C ARG A 78 -13.21 -14.51 -21.22
N ALA A 79 -13.48 -13.23 -20.99
CA ALA A 79 -14.40 -12.42 -21.79
C ALA A 79 -13.79 -11.92 -23.11
N GLY A 80 -12.57 -12.34 -23.47
CA GLY A 80 -11.92 -11.97 -24.73
C GLY A 80 -11.37 -10.55 -24.77
N TRP A 81 -11.19 -9.90 -23.62
CA TRP A 81 -10.65 -8.54 -23.57
C TRP A 81 -9.19 -8.49 -24.02
N SER A 82 -8.82 -7.39 -24.68
CA SER A 82 -7.45 -7.14 -25.09
C SER A 82 -6.50 -7.05 -23.90
N VAL A 83 -5.22 -7.37 -24.13
CA VAL A 83 -4.17 -7.29 -23.09
C VAL A 83 -4.03 -5.85 -22.56
N GLY A 84 -4.17 -4.83 -23.41
CA GLY A 84 -4.08 -3.43 -23.01
C GLY A 84 -5.22 -3.03 -22.05
N SER A 85 -6.46 -3.35 -22.41
CA SER A 85 -7.63 -3.06 -21.57
C SER A 85 -7.56 -3.78 -20.23
N ARG A 86 -7.09 -5.03 -20.23
CA ARG A 86 -6.88 -5.81 -19.01
C ARG A 86 -5.85 -5.20 -18.07
N ARG A 87 -4.70 -4.78 -18.60
CA ARG A 87 -3.65 -4.09 -17.82
C ARG A 87 -4.16 -2.79 -17.22
N LEU A 88 -4.95 -2.02 -17.97
CA LEU A 88 -5.55 -0.78 -17.49
C LEU A 88 -6.52 -1.07 -16.33
N VAL A 89 -7.42 -2.04 -16.47
CA VAL A 89 -8.34 -2.41 -15.38
C VAL A 89 -7.58 -2.97 -14.18
N TYR A 90 -6.55 -3.79 -14.39
CA TYR A 90 -5.70 -4.30 -13.31
C TYR A 90 -5.07 -3.15 -12.51
N GLY A 91 -4.51 -2.16 -13.21
CA GLY A 91 -3.96 -0.95 -12.60
C GLY A 91 -5.02 -0.15 -11.83
N LEU A 92 -6.23 0.00 -12.38
CA LEU A 92 -7.34 0.69 -11.71
C LEU A 92 -7.81 -0.04 -10.44
N VAL A 93 -7.83 -1.38 -10.44
CA VAL A 93 -8.19 -2.16 -9.25
C VAL A 93 -7.13 -1.98 -8.16
N LEU A 94 -5.85 -2.03 -8.53
CA LEU A 94 -4.75 -1.79 -7.57
C LEU A 94 -4.76 -0.36 -7.03
N TRP A 95 -4.99 0.62 -7.89
CA TRP A 95 -5.08 2.03 -7.49
C TRP A 95 -6.30 2.30 -6.61
N GLY A 96 -7.46 1.74 -6.96
CA GLY A 96 -8.67 1.82 -6.15
C GLY A 96 -8.51 1.15 -4.78
N GLY A 97 -7.84 -0.01 -4.74
CA GLY A 97 -7.47 -0.68 -3.50
C GLY A 97 -6.56 0.18 -2.61
N ALA A 98 -5.54 0.82 -3.21
CA ALA A 98 -4.69 1.77 -2.49
C ALA A 98 -5.48 2.95 -1.92
N ALA A 99 -6.41 3.51 -2.71
CA ALA A 99 -7.23 4.64 -2.29
C ALA A 99 -8.14 4.28 -1.12
N LEU A 100 -8.79 3.11 -1.16
CA LEU A 100 -9.62 2.60 -0.07
C LEU A 100 -8.83 2.35 1.21
N ILE A 101 -7.64 1.76 1.08
CA ILE A 101 -6.78 1.47 2.23
C ILE A 101 -6.29 2.77 2.87
N TRP A 102 -5.85 3.74 2.07
CA TRP A 102 -5.45 5.05 2.60
C TRP A 102 -6.61 5.82 3.22
N ALA A 103 -7.81 5.77 2.63
CA ALA A 103 -9.00 6.35 3.24
C ALA A 103 -9.29 5.72 4.62
N PHE A 104 -9.11 4.41 4.76
CA PHE A 104 -9.23 3.71 6.04
C PHE A 104 -8.12 4.10 7.04
N MET A 105 -6.85 4.13 6.60
CA MET A 105 -5.71 4.51 7.44
C MET A 105 -5.78 5.97 7.91
N ILE A 106 -6.29 6.88 7.07
CA ILE A 106 -6.51 8.27 7.47
C ILE A 106 -7.48 8.36 8.65
N GLY A 107 -8.50 7.50 8.71
CA GLY A 107 -9.40 7.43 9.86
C GLY A 107 -8.74 6.97 11.15
N THR A 108 -7.54 6.38 11.09
CA THR A 108 -6.74 6.00 12.27
C THR A 108 -5.68 7.04 12.62
N LEU A 109 -5.48 8.08 11.81
CA LEU A 109 -4.54 9.16 12.12
C LEU A 109 -5.19 10.13 13.11
N GLU A 110 -4.56 10.30 14.26
CA GLU A 110 -4.87 11.41 15.15
C GLU A 110 -4.20 12.68 14.60
N PHE A 111 -4.98 13.55 13.95
CA PHE A 111 -4.51 14.88 13.58
C PHE A 111 -4.45 15.74 14.84
N ALA A 112 -3.28 15.76 15.49
CA ALA A 112 -2.99 16.62 16.65
C ALA A 112 -2.89 18.09 16.25
#